data_AF-A0A956C2Y5-F1
#
_entry.id   AF-A0A956C2Y5-F1
#
_cell.length_a   1.000
_cell.length_b   1.000
_cell.length_c   1.000
_cell.angle_alpha   90.00
_cell.angle_beta   90.00
_cell.angle_gamma   90.00
#
_symmetry.space_group_name_H-M   'P 1'
#
loop_
_entity.id
_entity.type
_entity.pdbx_description
1 polymer ?
#
loop_
_entity_poly.entity_id
_entity_poly.type
_entity_poly.pdbx_seq_one_letter_code
_entity_poly.pdbx_strand_id
1 'polypeptide(L)'
;MGKRQGTWAGRLGAISIVAACAVPSSASADPPTTVRLGELEVARAAGVRGDTVRDYVQYELGLLDAGALRGAKRPLVLSVAVRLDGATCNVNATLRDARRGTMLAILQGSASSPAAARTPSVRDAIVRVAVRGAVRQIPDAIRAR
;
A
#
# COMPACT_ATOMS: atom_id res chain seq x y z
N MET A 1 -90.08 -19.37 16.59
CA MET A 1 -89.07 -18.28 16.57
C MET A 1 -87.70 -18.92 16.43
N GLY A 2 -86.80 -18.61 15.51
CA GLY A 2 -86.66 -17.51 14.57
C GLY A 2 -85.17 -17.15 14.51
N LYS A 3 -84.60 -17.07 13.29
CA LYS A 3 -83.29 -16.46 12.94
C LYS A 3 -82.04 -17.29 13.34
N ARG A 4 -80.91 -17.30 12.64
CA ARG A 4 -80.40 -16.74 11.36
C ARG A 4 -78.92 -17.17 11.23
N GLN A 5 -78.40 -17.24 9.98
CA GLN A 5 -77.00 -16.98 9.56
C GLN A 5 -75.94 -18.03 10.01
N GLY A 6 -75.08 -18.60 9.17
CA GLY A 6 -74.47 -18.13 7.92
C GLY A 6 -72.96 -17.96 8.16
N THR A 7 -72.11 -18.71 7.44
CA THR A 7 -70.85 -18.26 6.81
C THR A 7 -70.01 -19.45 6.31
N TRP A 8 -69.66 -19.37 5.03
CA TRP A 8 -68.65 -20.16 4.35
C TRP A 8 -67.27 -19.53 4.61
N ALA A 9 -66.22 -20.32 4.82
CA ALA A 9 -64.85 -19.93 4.47
C ALA A 9 -63.90 -21.13 4.57
N GLY A 10 -63.47 -21.64 3.42
CA GLY A 10 -62.34 -22.55 3.33
C GLY A 10 -61.01 -21.83 3.58
N ARG A 11 -59.97 -22.61 3.85
CA ARG A 11 -58.58 -22.17 3.69
C ARG A 11 -57.68 -23.36 3.36
N LEU A 12 -57.24 -23.36 2.10
CA LEU A 12 -56.24 -24.23 1.50
C LEU A 12 -54.90 -24.10 2.22
N GLY A 13 -54.26 -25.25 2.46
CA GLY A 13 -52.92 -25.32 3.03
C GLY A 13 -51.86 -24.76 2.08
N ALA A 14 -50.99 -23.91 2.62
CA ALA A 14 -49.79 -23.44 1.92
C ALA A 14 -48.66 -24.46 2.12
N ILE A 15 -48.18 -25.05 1.03
CA ILE A 15 -46.97 -25.86 0.98
C ILE A 15 -45.78 -24.91 0.81
N SER A 16 -44.96 -24.75 1.85
CA SER A 16 -43.71 -23.98 1.77
C SER A 16 -42.62 -24.81 1.10
N ILE A 17 -42.21 -24.40 -0.10
CA ILE A 17 -41.01 -24.88 -0.80
C ILE A 17 -39.82 -24.16 -0.16
N VAL A 18 -38.96 -24.91 0.54
CA VAL A 18 -37.68 -24.39 1.07
C VAL A 18 -36.66 -24.41 -0.06
N ALA A 19 -36.36 -23.23 -0.61
CA ALA A 19 -35.26 -23.03 -1.55
C ALA A 19 -33.93 -23.06 -0.80
N ALA A 20 -33.13 -24.10 -1.00
CA ALA A 20 -31.75 -24.17 -0.54
C ALA A 20 -30.89 -23.22 -1.38
N CYS A 21 -30.62 -22.02 -0.87
CA CYS A 21 -29.63 -21.12 -1.45
C CYS A 21 -28.23 -21.72 -1.25
N ALA A 22 -27.65 -22.27 -2.32
CA ALA A 22 -26.24 -22.56 -2.41
C ALA A 22 -25.46 -21.23 -2.29
N VAL A 23 -24.72 -21.07 -1.19
CA VAL A 23 -23.85 -19.93 -0.97
C VAL A 23 -22.67 -20.05 -1.95
N PRO A 24 -22.45 -19.10 -2.87
CA PRO A 24 -21.24 -19.13 -3.68
C PRO A 24 -20.06 -18.96 -2.75
N SER A 25 -19.22 -20.01 -2.69
CA SER A 25 -17.92 -19.97 -2.02
C SER A 25 -17.15 -18.81 -2.64
N SER A 26 -16.99 -17.74 -1.87
CA SER A 26 -16.23 -16.58 -2.28
C SER A 26 -14.82 -17.05 -2.58
N ALA A 27 -14.49 -17.12 -3.87
CA ALA A 27 -13.12 -17.22 -4.32
C ALA A 27 -12.35 -16.14 -3.56
N SER A 28 -11.43 -16.59 -2.70
CA SER A 28 -10.52 -15.72 -1.96
C SER A 28 -9.75 -14.90 -2.99
N ALA A 29 -10.26 -13.70 -3.30
CA ALA A 29 -9.50 -12.71 -4.03
C ALA A 29 -8.25 -12.45 -3.18
N ASP A 30 -7.11 -12.95 -3.64
CA ASP A 30 -5.82 -12.62 -3.04
C ASP A 30 -5.80 -11.08 -2.89
N PRO A 31 -5.57 -10.56 -1.67
CA PRO A 31 -5.58 -9.12 -1.47
C PRO A 31 -4.56 -8.52 -2.43
N PRO A 32 -4.89 -7.39 -3.08
CA PRO A 32 -3.98 -6.77 -4.03
C PRO A 32 -2.63 -6.58 -3.36
N THR A 33 -1.57 -6.98 -4.06
CA THR A 33 -0.23 -6.87 -3.53
C THR A 33 0.09 -5.41 -3.28
N THR A 34 0.24 -5.09 -2.00
CA THR A 34 0.52 -3.73 -1.53
C THR A 34 1.95 -3.67 -1.02
N VAL A 35 2.61 -2.57 -1.37
CA VAL A 35 3.88 -2.18 -0.75
C VAL A 35 3.54 -1.18 0.35
N ARG A 36 3.91 -1.51 1.59
CA ARG A 36 3.68 -0.65 2.75
C ARG A 36 4.99 -0.07 3.23
N LEU A 37 4.96 1.17 3.68
CA LEU A 37 6.09 1.75 4.40
C LEU A 37 6.22 1.08 5.76
N GLY A 38 7.39 0.53 6.04
CA GLY A 38 7.79 0.00 7.33
C GLY A 38 8.55 1.03 8.13
N GLU A 39 9.79 0.71 8.46
CA GLU A 39 10.67 1.59 9.22
C GLU A 39 11.17 2.75 8.35
N LEU A 40 11.21 3.93 8.94
CA LEU A 40 11.76 5.13 8.33
C LEU A 40 12.81 5.72 9.27
N GLU A 41 14.06 5.66 8.84
CA GLU A 41 15.18 6.30 9.51
C GLU A 41 15.57 7.55 8.74
N VAL A 42 15.59 8.69 9.42
CA VAL A 42 16.10 9.95 8.86
C VAL A 42 17.23 10.41 9.77
N ALA A 43 18.43 10.52 9.22
CA ALA A 43 19.57 11.01 9.99
C ALA A 43 19.26 12.40 10.55
N ARG A 44 19.34 12.57 11.89
CA ARG A 44 18.98 13.85 12.56
C ARG A 44 19.76 15.05 12.01
N ALA A 45 20.98 14.84 11.53
CA ALA A 45 21.81 15.86 10.91
C ALA A 45 21.28 16.36 9.56
N ALA A 46 20.28 15.71 8.96
CA ALA A 46 19.76 16.05 7.64
C ALA A 46 18.94 17.34 7.60
N GLY A 47 18.54 17.89 8.75
CA GLY A 47 17.75 19.13 8.78
C GLY A 47 16.38 19.04 8.07
N VAL A 48 15.90 17.82 7.83
CA VAL A 48 14.58 17.51 7.26
C VAL A 48 13.78 16.69 8.27
N ARG A 49 12.49 16.99 8.41
CA ARG A 49 11.61 16.31 9.37
C ARG A 49 11.25 14.90 8.87
N GLY A 50 11.26 13.93 9.79
CA GLY A 50 10.91 12.55 9.48
C GLY A 50 9.50 12.41 8.88
N ASP A 51 8.53 13.18 9.37
CA ASP A 51 7.16 13.15 8.84
C ASP A 51 7.09 13.65 7.39
N THR A 52 7.87 14.67 7.04
CA THR A 52 7.96 15.15 5.65
C THR A 52 8.53 14.08 4.72
N VAL A 53 9.54 13.33 5.16
CA VAL A 53 10.09 12.22 4.38
C VAL A 53 9.06 11.09 4.26
N ARG A 54 8.33 10.78 5.35
CA ARG A 54 7.24 9.80 5.33
C ARG A 54 6.19 10.17 4.29
N ASP A 55 5.76 11.42 4.24
CA ASP A 55 4.78 11.91 3.29
C ASP A 55 5.27 11.75 1.84
N TYR A 56 6.54 12.06 1.57
CA TYR A 56 7.13 11.85 0.24
C TYR A 56 7.17 10.37 -0.15
N VAL A 57 7.55 9.49 0.76
CA VAL A 57 7.58 8.05 0.49
C VAL A 57 6.16 7.52 0.25
N GLN A 58 5.19 7.90 1.08
CA GLN A 58 3.80 7.48 0.92
C GLN A 58 3.20 8.01 -0.38
N TYR A 59 3.49 9.26 -0.74
CA TYR A 59 3.07 9.85 -2.00
C TYR A 59 3.63 9.07 -3.19
N GLU A 60 4.94 8.81 -3.23
CA GLU A 60 5.56 8.08 -4.34
C GLU A 60 5.11 6.60 -4.38
N LEU A 61 4.85 5.96 -3.23
CA LEU A 61 4.23 4.63 -3.18
C LEU A 61 2.81 4.63 -3.72
N GLY A 62 2.03 5.68 -3.45
CA GLY A 62 0.68 5.85 -3.98
C GLY A 62 0.64 6.10 -5.48
N LEU A 63 1.74 6.59 -6.07
CA LEU A 63 1.90 6.74 -7.51
C LEU A 63 2.31 5.45 -8.22
N LEU A 64 2.70 4.40 -7.49
CA LEU A 64 3.01 3.12 -8.12
C LEU A 64 1.73 2.51 -8.68
N ASP A 65 1.74 2.21 -9.97
CA ASP A 65 0.65 1.52 -10.64
C ASP A 65 0.45 0.12 -10.03
N ALA A 66 -0.80 -0.22 -9.71
CA ALA A 66 -1.17 -1.56 -9.27
C ALA A 66 -0.79 -2.63 -10.29
N GLY A 67 -0.77 -2.29 -11.59
CA GLY A 67 -0.27 -3.14 -12.67
C GLY A 67 1.22 -3.49 -12.52
N ALA A 68 2.04 -2.53 -12.09
CA ALA A 68 3.47 -2.71 -11.88
C ALA A 68 3.80 -3.63 -10.68
N LEU A 69 2.86 -3.77 -9.75
CA LEU A 69 2.98 -4.61 -8.55
C LEU A 69 2.38 -6.02 -8.71
N ARG A 70 1.72 -6.32 -9.84
CA ARG A 70 1.09 -7.63 -10.09
C ARG A 70 2.06 -8.82 -10.06
N GLY A 71 3.35 -8.59 -10.29
CA GLY A 71 4.38 -9.63 -10.20
C GLY A 71 4.65 -10.08 -8.77
N ALA A 72 4.35 -9.25 -7.77
CA ALA A 72 4.52 -9.62 -6.38
C ALA A 72 3.30 -10.43 -5.93
N LYS A 73 3.53 -11.64 -5.41
CA LYS A 73 2.47 -12.54 -4.91
C LYS A 73 2.14 -12.33 -3.43
N ARG A 74 2.79 -11.37 -2.77
CA ARG A 74 2.80 -11.23 -1.32
C ARG A 74 2.92 -9.76 -0.91
N PRO A 75 2.35 -9.38 0.25
CA PRO A 75 2.51 -8.03 0.78
C PRO A 75 3.99 -7.74 1.05
N LEU A 76 4.43 -6.54 0.67
CA LEU A 76 5.81 -6.11 0.80
C LEU A 76 5.94 -4.96 1.80
N VAL A 77 7.06 -4.92 2.50
CA VAL A 77 7.44 -3.83 3.39
C VAL A 77 8.67 -3.13 2.83
N LEU A 78 8.57 -1.83 2.65
CA LEU A 78 9.69 -0.97 2.29
C LEU A 78 10.20 -0.28 3.56
N SER A 79 11.44 -0.53 3.97
CA SER A 79 12.10 0.24 5.03
C SER A 79 13.08 1.21 4.39
N VAL A 80 13.10 2.46 4.82
CA VAL A 80 13.81 3.56 4.16
C VAL A 80 14.75 4.24 5.15
N ALA A 81 15.99 4.46 4.75
CA ALA A 81 16.99 5.23 5.46
C ALA A 81 17.44 6.41 4.60
N VAL A 82 17.34 7.62 5.13
CA VAL A 82 17.69 8.86 4.43
C VAL A 82 18.88 9.53 5.11
N ARG A 83 19.91 9.83 4.31
CA ARG A 83 21.13 10.53 4.70
C ARG A 83 21.31 11.76 3.83
N LEU A 84 21.61 12.89 4.45
CA LEU A 84 21.90 14.14 3.76
C LEU A 84 23.27 14.63 4.20
N ASP A 85 24.18 14.75 3.24
CA ASP A 85 25.56 15.20 3.39
C ASP A 85 25.74 16.50 2.60
N GLY A 86 25.38 17.62 3.22
CA GLY A 86 25.51 18.96 2.66
C GLY A 86 24.71 19.17 1.37
N ALA A 87 25.34 18.92 0.23
CA ALA A 87 24.76 19.06 -1.10
C ALA A 87 24.11 17.78 -1.62
N THR A 88 24.36 16.62 -1.01
CA THR A 88 23.95 15.31 -1.54
C THR A 88 23.00 14.60 -0.58
N CYS A 89 21.89 14.10 -1.10
CA CYS A 89 20.95 13.22 -0.41
C CYS A 89 21.08 11.80 -0.96
N ASN A 90 21.25 10.83 -0.06
CA ASN A 90 21.27 9.41 -0.36
C ASN A 90 20.14 8.72 0.42
N VAL A 91 19.33 7.95 -0.30
CA VAL A 91 18.24 7.15 0.22
C VAL A 91 18.57 5.69 -0.05
N ASN A 92 18.68 4.91 1.02
CA ASN A 92 18.78 3.45 0.94
C ASN A 92 17.45 2.88 1.40
N ALA A 93 16.83 2.02 0.60
CA ALA A 93 15.59 1.37 0.97
C ALA A 93 15.72 -0.15 0.83
N THR A 94 15.20 -0.88 1.80
CA THR A 94 15.15 -2.35 1.75
C THR A 94 13.72 -2.79 1.54
N LEU A 95 13.49 -3.55 0.47
CA LEU A 95 12.20 -4.17 0.18
C LEU A 95 12.22 -5.59 0.75
N ARG A 96 11.22 -5.97 1.55
CA ARG A 96 11.13 -7.31 2.17
C ARG A 96 9.72 -7.89 2.10
N ASP A 97 9.62 -9.22 2.11
CA ASP A 97 8.36 -9.95 2.27
C ASP A 97 7.81 -9.70 3.68
N ALA A 98 6.58 -9.18 3.78
CA ALA A 98 5.97 -8.83 5.07
C ALA A 98 5.69 -10.05 5.96
N ARG A 99 5.48 -11.23 5.37
CA ARG A 99 5.14 -12.46 6.11
C ARG A 99 6.40 -13.22 6.54
N ARG A 100 7.42 -13.27 5.68
CA ARG A 100 8.63 -14.09 5.91
C ARG A 100 9.83 -13.30 6.39
N GLY A 101 9.79 -11.97 6.29
CA GLY A 101 10.94 -11.11 6.57
C GLY A 101 12.09 -11.23 5.56
N THR A 102 11.93 -12.04 4.51
CA THR A 102 12.96 -12.24 3.49
C THR A 102 13.21 -10.95 2.72
N MET A 103 14.47 -10.51 2.67
CA MET A 103 14.86 -9.36 1.87
C MET A 103 14.71 -9.66 0.39
N LEU A 104 13.96 -8.80 -0.29
CA LEU A 104 13.71 -8.90 -1.72
C LEU A 104 14.75 -8.15 -2.54
N ALA A 105 15.05 -6.92 -2.15
CA ALA A 105 16.04 -6.08 -2.82
C ALA A 105 16.49 -4.94 -1.90
N ILE A 106 17.65 -4.37 -2.23
CA ILE A 106 18.11 -3.09 -1.72
C ILE A 106 18.01 -2.10 -2.88
N LEU A 107 17.33 -0.99 -2.65
CA LEU A 107 17.04 0.06 -3.61
C LEU A 107 17.78 1.31 -3.17
N GLN A 108 18.34 2.05 -4.13
CA GLN A 108 19.13 3.23 -3.82
C GLN A 108 18.71 4.41 -4.68
N GLY A 109 18.47 5.54 -4.05
CA GLY A 109 18.18 6.79 -4.73
C GLY A 109 19.11 7.88 -4.23
N SER A 110 19.67 8.66 -5.14
CA SER A 110 20.56 9.77 -4.78
C SER A 110 20.21 11.01 -5.57
N ALA A 111 20.32 12.17 -4.96
CA ALA A 111 20.17 13.45 -5.61
C ALA A 111 21.13 14.46 -4.98
N SER A 112 21.72 15.33 -5.80
CA SER A 112 22.63 16.36 -5.32
C SER A 112 22.28 17.74 -5.87
N SER A 113 22.39 18.76 -5.03
CA SER A 113 22.31 20.15 -5.44
C SER A 113 23.24 21.00 -4.57
N PRO A 114 24.15 21.81 -5.16
CA PRO A 114 25.02 22.69 -4.40
C PRO A 114 24.23 23.72 -3.58
N ALA A 115 23.01 24.06 -4.01
CA ALA A 115 22.12 24.98 -3.30
C ALA A 115 21.45 24.35 -2.06
N ALA A 116 21.44 23.01 -1.94
CA ALA A 116 20.80 22.32 -0.81
C ALA A 116 21.48 22.62 0.53
N ALA A 117 22.79 22.87 0.54
CA ALA A 117 23.49 23.23 1.77
C ALA A 117 22.94 24.52 2.40
N ARG A 118 22.51 25.48 1.56
CA ARG A 118 22.13 26.84 1.98
C ARG A 118 20.62 27.05 2.08
N THR A 119 19.84 26.34 1.28
CA THR A 119 18.41 26.63 1.12
C THR A 119 17.55 25.41 1.53
N PRO A 120 16.70 25.52 2.56
CA PRO A 120 15.91 24.38 3.07
C PRO A 120 14.92 23.84 2.06
N SER A 121 14.26 24.71 1.27
CA SER A 121 13.34 24.26 0.21
C SER A 121 14.04 23.43 -0.88
N VAL A 122 15.33 23.69 -1.13
CA VAL A 122 16.15 22.87 -2.04
C VAL A 122 16.50 21.52 -1.39
N ARG A 123 16.72 21.47 -0.07
CA ARG A 123 16.90 20.19 0.65
C ARG A 123 15.68 19.29 0.50
N ASP A 124 14.50 19.84 0.72
CA ASP A 124 13.25 19.09 0.57
C ASP A 124 13.07 18.58 -0.88
N ALA A 125 13.43 19.40 -1.87
CA ALA A 125 13.41 19.00 -3.27
C ALA A 125 14.38 17.83 -3.57
N ILE A 126 15.63 17.89 -3.10
CA ILE A 126 16.58 16.80 -3.34
C ILE A 126 16.18 15.51 -2.61
N VAL A 127 15.63 15.62 -1.39
CA VAL A 127 15.11 14.46 -0.66
C VAL A 127 13.98 13.81 -1.43
N ARG A 128 13.03 14.60 -1.93
CA ARG A 128 11.94 14.10 -2.77
C ARG A 128 12.44 13.38 -4.02
N VAL A 129 13.43 13.96 -4.70
CA VAL A 129 14.02 13.36 -5.91
C VAL A 129 14.74 12.05 -5.58
N ALA A 130 15.52 12.01 -4.50
CA ALA A 130 16.22 10.79 -4.06
C ALA A 130 15.22 9.69 -3.65
N VAL A 131 14.19 10.02 -2.89
CA VAL A 131 13.10 9.09 -2.53
C VAL A 131 12.41 8.54 -3.76
N ARG A 132 12.02 9.41 -4.71
CA ARG A 132 11.44 9.00 -5.98
C ARG A 132 12.34 8.03 -6.74
N GLY A 133 13.64 8.31 -6.80
CA GLY A 133 14.62 7.45 -7.46
C GLY A 133 14.66 6.04 -6.86
N ALA A 134 14.62 5.92 -5.53
CA ALA A 134 14.59 4.63 -4.85
C ALA A 134 13.24 3.90 -5.05
N VAL A 135 12.11 4.59 -4.92
CA VAL A 135 10.77 3.99 -5.02
C VAL A 135 10.47 3.50 -6.45
N ARG A 136 10.94 4.20 -7.48
CA ARG A 136 10.75 3.81 -8.88
C ARG A 136 11.43 2.50 -9.27
N GLN A 137 12.37 2.00 -8.47
CA GLN A 137 13.03 0.71 -8.72
C GLN A 137 12.23 -0.49 -8.20
N ILE A 138 11.17 -0.26 -7.41
CA ILE A 138 10.36 -1.34 -6.81
C ILE A 138 9.77 -2.28 -7.86
N PRO A 139 9.15 -1.82 -8.96
CA PRO A 139 8.60 -2.72 -9.98
C PRO A 139 9.65 -3.63 -10.60
N ASP A 140 10.83 -3.10 -10.90
CA ASP A 140 11.90 -3.88 -11.52
C ASP A 140 12.49 -4.91 -10.54
N ALA A 141 12.63 -4.54 -9.27
CA ALA A 141 13.02 -5.47 -8.21
C ALA A 141 12.01 -6.61 -7.99
N ILE A 142 10.72 -6.34 -8.23
CA ILE A 142 9.67 -7.37 -8.18
C ILE A 142 9.75 -8.30 -9.39
N ARG A 143 9.99 -7.76 -10.59
CA ARG A 143 10.06 -8.53 -11.85
C ARG A 143 11.32 -9.41 -11.94
N ALA A 144 12.40 -9.03 -11.27
CA ALA A 144 13.66 -9.77 -11.28
C ALA A 144 13.65 -11.05 -10.43
N ARG A 145 12.53 -11.42 -9.81
CA ARG A 145 12.36 -12.60 -8.95
C ARG A 145 11.49 -13.67 -9.57
#